data_AF-A0A8S3JTE2-F1
#
_entry.id   AF-A0A8S3JTE2-F1
#
_cell.length_a   1.000
_cell.length_b   1.000
_cell.length_c   1.000
_cell.angle_alpha   90.00
_cell.angle_beta   90.00
_cell.angle_gamma   90.00
#
_symmetry.space_group_name_H-M   'P 1'
#
loop_
_entity.id
_entity.type
_entity.pdbx_description
1 polymer ?
#
loop_
_entity_poly.entity_id
_entity_poly.type
_entity_poly.pdbx_seq_one_letter_code
_entity_poly.pdbx_strand_id
1 'polypeptide(L)'
;LAKDGPVPWSSDDNVTFIAEQTSHHPPIAAFYAECPAKHIQIDGCLWTKSKFLGLSVAVHMIGDATLTLLDHDEHYVITFPSAYGRSILGVPWFEMGGKVSIDCEKTGYSANIEFLTK
;
A
#
# COMPACT_ATOMS: atom_id res chain seq x y z
N LEU A 1 -6.00 -15.15 -13.92
CA LEU A 1 -6.55 -13.82 -14.27
C LEU A 1 -7.93 -14.01 -14.89
N ALA A 2 -8.89 -13.14 -14.56
CA ALA A 2 -10.16 -13.10 -15.30
C ALA A 2 -9.86 -12.79 -16.77
N LYS A 3 -10.61 -13.37 -17.71
CA LYS A 3 -10.34 -13.22 -19.16
C LYS A 3 -10.29 -11.76 -19.62
N ASP A 4 -11.02 -10.87 -18.95
CA ASP A 4 -11.19 -9.47 -19.33
C ASP A 4 -10.64 -8.48 -18.27
N GLY A 5 -9.88 -8.96 -17.27
CA GLY A 5 -9.42 -8.15 -16.13
C GLY A 5 -10.55 -7.49 -15.33
N PRO A 6 -10.25 -6.59 -14.36
CA PRO A 6 -11.27 -5.85 -13.61
C PRO A 6 -11.83 -4.65 -14.40
N VAL A 7 -11.19 -4.25 -15.51
CA VAL A 7 -11.62 -3.13 -16.36
C VAL A 7 -11.71 -3.62 -17.81
N PRO A 8 -12.92 -3.95 -18.31
CA PRO A 8 -13.12 -4.65 -19.59
C PRO A 8 -12.62 -3.92 -20.84
N TRP A 9 -12.35 -2.62 -20.76
CA TRP A 9 -11.84 -1.79 -21.86
C TRP A 9 -10.34 -1.50 -21.76
N SER A 10 -9.65 -2.09 -20.78
CA SER A 10 -8.20 -1.96 -20.61
C SER A 10 -7.48 -2.99 -21.47
N SER A 11 -6.41 -2.60 -22.15
CA SER A 11 -5.53 -3.55 -22.86
C SER A 11 -4.58 -4.25 -21.89
N ASP A 12 -4.13 -5.45 -22.25
CA ASP A 12 -3.24 -6.28 -21.42
C ASP A 12 -1.93 -5.59 -20.99
N ASP A 13 -1.41 -4.66 -21.81
CA ASP A 13 -0.20 -3.89 -21.52
C ASP A 13 -0.39 -2.78 -20.48
N ASN A 14 -1.63 -2.47 -20.12
CA ASN A 14 -1.91 -1.43 -19.13
C ASN A 14 -1.81 -1.97 -17.71
N VAL A 15 -1.43 -1.09 -16.79
CA VAL A 15 -1.74 -1.27 -15.38
C VAL A 15 -3.17 -0.81 -15.16
N THR A 16 -4.01 -1.72 -14.69
CA THR A 16 -5.39 -1.43 -14.33
C THR A 16 -5.47 -1.34 -12.82
N PHE A 17 -6.10 -0.29 -12.29
CA PHE A 17 -6.27 -0.06 -10.86
C PHE A 17 -7.74 0.21 -10.53
N ILE A 18 -8.24 -0.45 -9.49
CA ILE A 18 -9.55 -0.20 -8.89
C ILE A 18 -9.39 -0.04 -7.37
N ALA A 19 -10.23 0.80 -6.77
CA ALA A 19 -10.27 0.96 -5.33
C ALA A 19 -11.67 1.33 -4.88
N GLU A 20 -11.99 0.96 -3.65
CA GLU A 20 -13.27 1.26 -3.01
C GLU A 20 -13.05 1.63 -1.54
N GLN A 21 -13.81 2.62 -1.07
CA GLN A 21 -13.94 2.86 0.35
C GLN A 21 -14.95 1.87 0.93
N THR A 22 -14.44 0.81 1.56
CA THR A 22 -15.25 -0.31 2.06
C THR A 22 -15.81 -0.08 3.46
N SER A 23 -15.30 0.91 4.20
CA SER A 23 -15.84 1.29 5.50
C SER A 23 -15.61 2.77 5.83
N HIS A 24 -16.52 3.34 6.64
CA HIS A 24 -16.41 4.70 7.18
C HIS A 24 -15.92 4.73 8.63
N HIS A 25 -16.27 3.73 9.44
CA HIS A 25 -15.92 3.65 10.86
C HIS A 25 -15.43 2.23 11.23
N PRO A 26 -14.11 1.96 11.16
CA PRO A 26 -13.02 2.88 10.77
C PRO A 26 -12.97 3.13 9.25
N PRO A 27 -12.27 4.18 8.78
CA PRO A 27 -12.21 4.52 7.35
C PRO A 27 -11.26 3.57 6.60
N ILE A 28 -11.81 2.51 6.00
CA ILE A 28 -11.06 1.47 5.29
C ILE A 28 -11.19 1.68 3.78
N ALA A 29 -10.07 1.59 3.07
CA ALA A 29 -10.00 1.52 1.62
C ALA A 29 -9.37 0.19 1.19
N ALA A 30 -10.04 -0.54 0.30
CA ALA A 30 -9.48 -1.69 -0.38
C ALA A 30 -9.11 -1.29 -1.82
N PHE A 31 -8.05 -1.89 -2.34
CA PHE A 31 -7.62 -1.66 -3.72
C PHE A 31 -7.11 -2.95 -4.36
N TYR A 32 -7.15 -2.96 -5.69
CA TYR A 32 -6.59 -3.99 -6.55
C TYR A 32 -5.95 -3.33 -7.76
N ALA A 33 -4.80 -3.84 -8.18
CA ALA A 33 -4.20 -3.49 -9.46
C ALA A 33 -3.59 -4.71 -10.13
N GLU A 34 -3.59 -4.72 -11.45
CA GLU A 34 -2.94 -5.77 -12.23
C GLU A 34 -2.32 -5.23 -13.52
N CYS A 35 -1.31 -5.93 -14.00
CA CYS A 35 -0.78 -5.79 -15.35
C CYS A 35 -0.74 -7.19 -15.99
N PRO A 36 -1.77 -7.54 -16.79
CA PRO A 36 -1.87 -8.87 -17.39
C PRO A 36 -0.65 -9.26 -18.22
N ALA A 37 -0.13 -8.37 -19.08
CA ALA A 37 1.05 -8.64 -19.91
C ALA A 37 2.35 -8.85 -19.12
N LYS A 38 2.40 -8.41 -17.86
CA LYS A 38 3.54 -8.62 -16.96
C LYS A 38 3.31 -9.73 -15.96
N HIS A 39 2.12 -10.34 -15.93
CA HIS A 39 1.80 -11.42 -15.00
C HIS A 39 2.01 -10.97 -13.53
N ILE A 40 1.68 -9.71 -13.23
CA ILE A 40 1.81 -9.09 -11.91
C ILE A 40 0.45 -8.57 -11.46
N GLN A 41 0.12 -8.81 -10.19
CA GLN A 41 -1.05 -8.22 -9.53
C GLN A 41 -0.69 -7.79 -8.10
N ILE A 42 -1.41 -6.81 -7.57
CA ILE A 42 -1.31 -6.38 -6.20
C ILE A 42 -2.69 -6.06 -5.66
N ASP A 43 -2.98 -6.54 -4.47
CA ASP A 43 -4.20 -6.23 -3.73
C ASP A 43 -3.86 -5.82 -2.31
N GLY A 44 -4.71 -5.01 -1.70
CA GLY A 44 -4.46 -4.57 -0.34
C GLY A 44 -5.65 -3.88 0.27
N CYS A 45 -5.58 -3.76 1.58
CA CYS A 45 -6.59 -3.10 2.38
C CYS A 45 -5.89 -2.29 3.45
N LEU A 46 -6.19 -0.99 3.51
CA LEU A 46 -5.59 -0.12 4.48
C LEU A 46 -6.59 0.88 5.06
N TRP A 47 -6.29 1.31 6.27
CA TRP A 47 -6.96 2.42 6.92
C TRP A 47 -5.96 3.27 7.68
N THR A 48 -6.34 4.51 7.93
CA THR A 48 -5.47 5.48 8.59
C THR A 48 -5.92 5.71 10.02
N LYS A 49 -5.01 5.57 10.98
CA LYS A 49 -5.21 6.02 12.36
C LYS A 49 -4.44 7.31 12.60
N SER A 50 -5.16 8.43 12.56
CA SER A 50 -4.58 9.75 12.76
C SER A 50 -4.43 10.10 14.24
N LYS A 51 -3.34 10.80 14.59
CA LYS A 51 -3.07 11.35 15.92
C LYS A 51 -2.56 12.78 15.81
N PHE A 52 -3.08 13.64 16.68
CA PHE A 52 -2.54 14.98 16.87
C PHE A 52 -1.43 14.95 17.91
N LEU A 53 -0.25 15.49 17.56
CA LEU A 53 0.98 15.46 18.36
C LEU A 53 1.49 16.88 18.63
N GLY A 54 0.58 17.82 18.93
CA GLY A 54 0.91 19.23 19.17
C GLY A 54 1.13 19.99 17.86
N LEU A 55 2.39 20.24 17.48
CA LEU A 55 2.71 20.90 16.21
C LEU A 55 2.79 19.94 15.02
N SER A 56 2.35 18.70 15.19
CA SER A 56 2.42 17.65 14.17
C SER A 56 1.13 16.82 14.14
N VAL A 57 0.87 16.20 13.00
CA VAL A 57 -0.13 15.16 12.80
C VAL A 57 0.60 13.89 12.37
N ALA A 58 0.36 12.78 13.06
CA ALA A 58 0.80 11.47 12.63
C ALA A 58 -0.37 10.71 12.01
N VAL A 59 -0.11 10.03 10.91
CA VAL A 59 -1.05 9.17 10.19
C VAL A 59 -0.42 7.78 10.14
N HIS A 60 -0.88 6.91 11.02
CA HIS A 60 -0.46 5.52 10.99
C HIS A 60 -1.22 4.78 9.90
N MET A 61 -0.49 4.25 8.93
CA MET A 61 -1.04 3.39 7.88
C MET A 61 -1.15 1.98 8.46
N ILE A 62 -2.38 1.48 8.57
CA ILE A 62 -2.67 0.15 9.14
C ILE A 62 -3.26 -0.71 8.04
N GLY A 63 -2.68 -1.89 7.86
CA GLY A 63 -2.99 -2.81 6.78
C GLY A 63 -1.73 -3.18 6.01
N ASP A 64 -1.94 -3.93 4.95
CA ASP A 64 -0.89 -4.49 4.11
C ASP A 64 -1.40 -4.64 2.67
N ALA A 65 -0.47 -4.93 1.78
CA ALA A 65 -0.75 -5.32 0.41
C ALA A 65 0.04 -6.56 0.04
N THR A 66 -0.54 -7.41 -0.79
CA THR A 66 0.10 -8.59 -1.33
C THR A 66 0.42 -8.37 -2.80
N LEU A 67 1.71 -8.25 -3.13
CA LEU A 67 2.20 -8.27 -4.51
C LEU A 67 2.38 -9.73 -4.93
N THR A 68 1.65 -10.17 -5.96
CA THR A 68 1.78 -11.50 -6.52
C THR A 68 2.52 -11.45 -7.86
N LEU A 69 3.62 -12.20 -7.94
CA LEU A 69 4.35 -12.47 -9.19
C LEU A 69 3.89 -13.83 -9.73
N LEU A 70 2.97 -13.83 -10.70
CA LEU A 70 2.27 -15.05 -11.13
C LEU A 70 3.21 -16.05 -11.81
N ASP A 71 4.23 -15.59 -12.53
CA ASP A 71 5.21 -16.45 -13.21
C ASP A 71 6.07 -17.27 -12.24
N HIS A 72 6.25 -16.77 -11.03
CA HIS A 72 7.02 -17.43 -9.97
C HIS A 72 6.12 -18.10 -8.93
N ASP A 73 4.81 -17.85 -8.98
CA ASP A 73 3.86 -18.22 -7.94
C ASP A 73 4.38 -17.74 -6.56
N GLU A 74 4.78 -16.46 -6.50
CA GLU A 74 5.33 -15.81 -5.32
C GLU A 74 4.41 -14.69 -4.83
N HIS A 75 4.24 -14.62 -3.52
CA HIS A 75 3.41 -13.62 -2.84
C HIS A 75 4.28 -12.84 -1.85
N TYR A 76 4.37 -11.53 -2.07
CA TYR A 76 5.13 -10.61 -1.23
C TYR A 76 4.15 -9.77 -0.41
N VAL A 77 4.10 -10.00 0.90
CA VAL A 77 3.30 -9.20 1.84
C VAL A 77 4.09 -7.94 2.21
N ILE A 78 3.50 -6.79 2.00
CA ILE A 78 4.11 -5.46 2.11
C ILE A 78 3.34 -4.66 3.15
N THR A 79 4.03 -4.16 4.18
CA THR A 79 3.47 -3.18 5.13
C THR A 79 3.74 -1.74 4.68
N PHE A 80 3.04 -0.77 5.27
CA PHE A 80 3.13 0.63 4.87
C PHE A 80 3.82 1.51 5.92
N PRO A 81 4.61 2.53 5.51
CA PRO A 81 5.18 3.47 6.45
C PRO A 81 4.09 4.38 7.01
N SER A 82 4.29 4.92 8.22
CA SER A 82 3.46 6.03 8.71
C SER A 82 3.84 7.33 8.01
N ALA A 83 2.90 8.26 7.89
CA ALA A 83 3.15 9.61 7.40
C ALA A 83 3.02 10.63 8.54
N TYR A 84 3.85 11.67 8.52
CA TYR A 84 3.84 12.74 9.51
C TYR A 84 3.76 14.09 8.80
N GLY A 85 2.75 14.88 9.13
CA GLY A 85 2.69 16.30 8.81
C GLY A 85 3.28 17.08 9.99
N ARG A 86 4.34 17.83 9.77
CA ARG A 86 5.06 18.59 10.80
C ARG A 86 4.81 20.08 10.63
N SER A 87 5.01 20.85 11.70
CA SER A 87 4.96 22.32 11.68
C SER A 87 3.62 22.85 11.13
N ILE A 88 2.50 22.24 11.56
CA ILE A 88 1.16 22.52 11.03
C ILE A 88 0.64 23.94 11.32
N LEU A 89 1.25 24.66 12.28
CA LEU A 89 0.94 26.06 12.61
C LEU A 89 2.02 27.03 12.08
N GLY A 90 3.01 26.53 11.35
CA GLY A 90 4.08 27.30 10.74
C GLY A 90 4.16 27.01 9.24
N VAL A 91 5.35 26.68 8.73
CA VAL A 91 5.51 26.15 7.37
C VAL A 91 5.41 24.62 7.43
N PRO A 92 4.34 24.01 6.89
CA PRO A 92 4.16 22.57 6.99
C PRO A 92 5.14 21.82 6.08
N TRP A 93 5.57 20.65 6.51
CA TRP A 93 6.33 19.71 5.70
C TRP A 93 5.97 18.27 6.06
N PHE A 94 6.26 17.33 5.17
CA PHE A 94 5.87 15.93 5.31
C PHE A 94 7.09 15.02 5.38
N GLU A 95 7.00 13.98 6.19
CA GLU A 95 7.94 12.87 6.21
C GLU A 95 7.22 11.54 6.36
N MET A 96 7.86 10.48 5.87
CA MET A 96 7.47 9.11 6.17
C MET A 96 8.33 8.60 7.31
N GLY A 97 7.76 7.73 8.14
CA GLY A 97 8.46 7.17 9.28
C GLY A 97 8.00 5.77 9.64
N GLY A 98 8.87 5.03 10.30
CA GLY A 98 8.61 3.69 10.78
C GLY A 98 9.18 2.60 9.89
N LYS A 99 8.89 1.36 10.25
CA LYS A 99 9.44 0.18 9.59
C LYS A 99 8.43 -0.40 8.60
N VAL A 100 8.93 -0.74 7.43
CA VAL A 100 8.22 -1.47 6.38
C VAL A 100 8.94 -2.81 6.20
N SER A 101 8.15 -3.86 6.10
CA SER A 101 8.61 -5.19 5.72
C SER A 101 8.02 -5.59 4.36
N ILE A 102 8.80 -6.37 3.61
CA ILE A 102 8.39 -7.02 2.37
C ILE A 102 8.84 -8.47 2.49
N ASP A 103 7.88 -9.39 2.62
CA ASP A 103 8.17 -10.77 2.99
C ASP A 103 7.51 -11.75 2.01
N CYS A 104 8.27 -12.72 1.50
CA CYS A 104 7.77 -13.81 0.67
C CYS A 104 7.97 -15.15 1.39
N GLU A 105 6.88 -15.79 1.78
CA GLU A 105 6.91 -17.06 2.53
C GLU A 105 7.55 -18.19 1.72
N LYS A 106 7.24 -18.27 0.42
CA LYS A 106 7.69 -19.36 -0.46
C LYS A 106 9.20 -19.44 -0.60
N THR A 107 9.86 -18.30 -0.78
CA THR A 107 11.32 -18.22 -0.98
C THR A 107 12.08 -17.90 0.30
N GLY A 108 11.38 -17.39 1.32
CA GLY A 108 12.00 -16.83 2.52
C GLY A 108 12.71 -15.49 2.28
N TYR A 109 12.55 -14.87 1.09
CA TYR A 109 13.09 -13.54 0.84
C TYR A 109 12.36 -12.50 1.69
N SER A 110 13.14 -11.64 2.33
CA SER A 110 12.65 -10.59 3.21
C SER A 110 13.49 -9.33 3.02
N ALA A 111 12.81 -8.17 3.04
CA ALA A 111 13.45 -6.87 3.11
C ALA A 111 12.80 -6.05 4.23
N ASN A 112 13.64 -5.42 5.06
CA ASN A 112 13.20 -4.51 6.11
C ASN A 112 13.74 -3.11 5.80
N ILE A 113 12.83 -2.13 5.69
CA ILE A 113 13.13 -0.75 5.33
C ILE A 113 12.72 0.12 6.51
N GLU A 114 13.66 0.90 7.03
CA GLU A 114 13.38 1.90 8.07
C GLU A 114 13.34 3.29 7.46
N PHE A 115 12.15 3.91 7.48
CA PHE A 115 11.97 5.31 7.14
C PHE A 115 12.35 6.14 8.37
N LEU A 116 13.52 6.76 8.30
CA LEU A 116 14.05 7.62 9.37
C LEU A 116 13.32 8.96 9.37
N THR A 117 12.86 9.38 10.55
CA THR A 117 12.27 10.70 10.77
C THR A 117 13.29 11.64 11.43
N LYS A 118 13.09 12.94 11.27
CA LYS A 118 13.93 13.98 11.90
C LYS A 118 13.61 14.20 13.37
#